data_AF-A0A1M5YV74-F1
#
_entry.id   AF-A0A1M5YV74-F1
#
_cell.length_a   1.000
_cell.length_b   1.000
_cell.length_c   1.000
_cell.angle_alpha   90.00
_cell.angle_beta   90.00
_cell.angle_gamma   90.00
#
_symmetry.space_group_name_H-M   'P 1'
#
loop_
_entity.id
_entity.type
_entity.pdbx_description
1 polymer ?
#
loop_
_entity_poly.entity_id
_entity_poly.type
_entity_poly.pdbx_seq_one_letter_code
_entity_poly.pdbx_strand_id
1 'polypeptide(L)'
;MTDEQREYYFGLAREVKRLERRQHSFSTHSGDDVTRWGQFATSLGSGIAAHLFSGSLLITLACMAVTYIGVELVLFLLRAQVEKQVSPLYKPLYEGYSLAADEGEQAKHDGLPESACPYIEDHPVQGKFAREWLDSYRQTRATDEEEREYQESMARLHAALEQHQLDKGSSIAFK
;
A
#
# COMPACT_ATOMS: atom_id res chain seq x y z
N MET A 1 10.02 -12.03 12.53
CA MET A 1 10.99 -11.44 11.58
C MET A 1 12.30 -11.14 12.29
N THR A 2 13.41 -11.67 11.78
CA THR A 2 14.74 -11.40 12.35
C THR A 2 15.20 -9.97 12.11
N ASP A 3 16.21 -9.50 12.83
CA ASP A 3 16.80 -8.16 12.60
C ASP A 3 17.38 -8.03 11.18
N GLU A 4 18.00 -9.09 10.67
CA GLU A 4 18.53 -9.15 9.29
C GLU A 4 17.41 -9.01 8.24
N GLN A 5 16.28 -9.68 8.45
CA GLN A 5 15.11 -9.55 7.56
C GLN A 5 14.54 -8.13 7.62
N ARG A 6 14.45 -7.52 8.81
CA ARG A 6 14.01 -6.13 8.98
C ARG A 6 14.88 -5.16 8.20
N GLU A 7 16.21 -5.29 8.31
CA GLU A 7 17.13 -4.43 7.56
C GLU A 7 16.96 -4.59 6.05
N TYR A 8 16.82 -5.83 5.56
CA TYR A 8 16.55 -6.12 4.15
C TYR A 8 15.26 -5.46 3.64
N TYR A 9 14.13 -5.65 4.32
CA TYR A 9 12.85 -5.09 3.89
C TYR A 9 12.78 -3.57 4.03
N PHE A 10 13.44 -2.99 5.05
CA PHE A 10 13.59 -1.54 5.14
C PHE A 10 14.47 -0.98 4.03
N GLY A 11 15.50 -1.72 3.60
CA GLY A 11 16.29 -1.40 2.42
C GLY A 11 15.43 -1.38 1.15
N LEU A 12 14.62 -2.41 0.94
CA LEU A 12 13.66 -2.48 -0.17
C LEU A 12 12.66 -1.31 -0.14
N ALA A 13 12.06 -1.03 1.01
CA ALA A 13 11.11 0.07 1.18
C ALA A 13 11.75 1.45 0.91
N ARG A 14 13.02 1.64 1.30
CA ARG A 14 13.78 2.86 0.93
C ARG A 14 13.97 2.97 -0.58
N GLU A 15 14.33 1.88 -1.24
CA GLU A 15 14.57 1.88 -2.68
C GLU A 15 13.28 2.13 -3.46
N VAL A 16 12.17 1.47 -3.09
CA VAL A 16 10.85 1.74 -3.65
C VAL A 16 10.48 3.22 -3.47
N LYS A 17 10.61 3.77 -2.25
CA LYS A 17 10.33 5.20 -2.00
C LYS A 17 11.25 6.14 -2.77
N ARG A 18 12.49 5.73 -3.05
CA ARG A 18 13.45 6.50 -3.87
C ARG A 18 13.00 6.52 -5.33
N LEU A 19 12.61 5.36 -5.87
CA LEU A 19 12.14 5.22 -7.24
C LEU A 19 10.77 5.86 -7.46
N GLU A 20 9.84 5.73 -6.51
CA GLU A 20 8.56 6.43 -6.52
C GLU A 20 8.75 7.94 -6.49
N ARG A 21 9.68 8.46 -5.68
CA ARG A 21 10.03 9.90 -5.71
C ARG A 21 10.59 10.34 -7.05
N ARG A 22 11.37 9.49 -7.75
CA ARG A 22 11.81 9.77 -9.12
C ARG A 22 10.63 9.78 -10.07
N GLN A 23 9.75 8.79 -10.01
CA GLN A 23 8.53 8.72 -10.80
C GLN A 23 7.63 9.94 -10.59
N HIS A 24 7.43 10.36 -9.33
CA HIS A 24 6.70 11.58 -8.99
C HIS A 24 7.43 12.84 -9.43
N SER A 25 8.76 12.89 -9.38
CA SER A 25 9.49 14.03 -9.96
C SER A 25 9.22 14.15 -11.47
N PHE A 26 9.00 13.03 -12.17
CA PHE A 26 8.53 13.01 -13.56
C PHE A 26 7.01 13.23 -13.75
N SER A 27 6.23 13.36 -12.67
CA SER A 27 4.75 13.52 -12.73
C SER A 27 4.21 14.80 -12.06
N THR A 28 4.80 15.29 -10.98
CA THR A 28 4.32 16.43 -10.17
C THR A 28 5.09 17.72 -10.43
N HIS A 29 6.41 17.65 -10.65
CA HIS A 29 7.17 18.83 -11.13
C HIS A 29 7.10 18.98 -12.65
N SER A 30 6.63 17.95 -13.36
CA SER A 30 6.38 18.01 -14.79
C SER A 30 5.20 18.91 -15.15
N GLY A 31 4.25 19.19 -14.26
CA GLY A 31 3.10 20.04 -14.61
C GLY A 31 3.53 21.38 -15.22
N ASP A 32 4.41 22.10 -14.52
CA ASP A 32 4.93 23.39 -14.99
C ASP A 32 6.23 23.24 -15.79
N ASP A 33 7.15 22.34 -15.41
CA ASP A 33 8.42 22.18 -16.12
C ASP A 33 8.29 21.40 -17.43
N VAL A 34 7.46 20.35 -17.52
CA VAL A 34 7.18 19.72 -18.84
C VAL A 34 6.32 20.62 -19.68
N THR A 35 5.40 21.40 -19.11
CA THR A 35 4.70 22.42 -19.90
C THR A 35 5.68 23.48 -20.40
N ARG A 36 6.68 23.90 -19.61
CA ARG A 36 7.76 24.81 -20.03
C ARG A 36 8.68 24.20 -21.08
N TRP A 37 9.19 22.99 -20.88
CA TRP A 37 10.05 22.29 -21.84
C TRP A 37 9.28 21.92 -23.11
N GLY A 38 8.01 21.56 -22.99
CA GLY A 38 7.07 21.37 -24.07
C GLY A 38 6.85 22.67 -24.81
N GLN A 39 6.53 23.78 -24.14
CA GLN A 39 6.39 25.11 -24.75
C GLN A 39 7.69 25.54 -25.44
N PHE A 40 8.85 25.31 -24.82
CA PHE A 40 10.16 25.60 -25.39
C PHE A 40 10.43 24.76 -26.63
N ALA A 41 10.22 23.44 -26.58
CA ALA A 41 10.35 22.54 -27.72
C ALA A 41 9.38 22.90 -28.85
N THR A 42 8.14 23.25 -28.50
CA THR A 42 7.10 23.63 -29.47
C THR A 42 7.41 24.98 -30.11
N SER A 43 7.95 25.95 -29.36
CA SER A 43 8.36 27.26 -29.90
C SER A 43 9.65 27.18 -30.72
N LEU A 44 10.62 26.34 -30.32
CA LEU A 44 11.79 26.02 -31.14
C LEU A 44 11.38 25.31 -32.44
N GLY A 45 10.48 24.34 -32.34
CA GLY A 45 9.91 23.62 -33.48
C GLY A 45 9.11 24.51 -34.42
N SER A 46 8.33 25.46 -33.88
CA SER A 46 7.59 26.44 -34.69
C SER A 46 8.54 27.43 -35.37
N GLY A 47 9.62 27.85 -34.71
CA GLY A 47 10.65 28.72 -35.30
C GLY A 47 11.37 28.04 -36.47
N ILE A 48 11.75 26.77 -36.31
CA ILE A 48 12.37 25.97 -37.37
C ILE A 48 11.38 25.74 -38.52
N ALA A 49 10.12 25.38 -38.22
CA ALA A 49 9.10 25.14 -39.24
C ALA A 49 8.70 26.42 -39.99
N ALA A 50 8.62 27.57 -39.31
CA ALA A 50 8.35 28.86 -39.96
C ALA A 50 9.49 29.29 -40.88
N HIS A 51 10.74 28.99 -40.54
CA HIS A 51 11.89 29.29 -41.39
C HIS A 51 12.03 28.35 -42.59
N LEU A 52 11.73 27.06 -42.44
CA LEU A 52 11.88 26.06 -43.50
C LEU A 52 10.65 25.97 -44.43
N PHE A 53 9.46 26.31 -43.94
CA PHE A 53 8.19 26.14 -44.66
C PHE A 53 7.39 27.44 -44.77
N SER A 54 8.09 28.57 -44.95
CA SER A 54 7.54 29.92 -45.03
C SER A 54 6.34 29.98 -45.98
N GLY A 55 5.12 29.96 -45.42
CA GLY A 55 3.87 30.09 -46.16
C GLY A 55 2.77 29.05 -45.87
N SER A 56 3.06 27.94 -45.19
CA SER A 56 2.03 26.92 -44.90
C SER A 56 1.79 26.73 -43.41
N LEU A 57 0.76 27.41 -42.89
CA LEU A 57 0.28 27.30 -41.51
C LEU A 57 0.01 25.85 -41.10
N LEU A 58 -0.53 25.04 -42.02
CA LEU A 58 -0.83 23.62 -41.77
C LEU A 58 0.44 22.80 -41.49
N ILE A 59 1.54 23.09 -42.19
CA ILE A 59 2.81 22.39 -41.98
C ILE A 59 3.40 22.78 -40.62
N THR A 60 3.35 24.08 -40.27
CA THR A 60 3.81 24.55 -38.96
C THR A 60 3.02 23.91 -37.81
N LEU A 61 1.69 23.84 -37.92
CA LEU A 61 0.83 23.17 -36.93
C LEU A 61 1.12 21.67 -36.84
N ALA A 62 1.33 21.00 -37.98
CA ALA A 62 1.69 19.58 -37.99
C ALA A 62 3.04 19.33 -37.31
N CYS A 63 4.04 20.18 -37.54
CA CYS A 63 5.33 20.09 -36.85
C CYS A 63 5.19 20.26 -35.34
N MET A 64 4.41 21.25 -34.88
CA MET A 64 4.16 21.46 -33.44
C MET A 64 3.49 20.23 -32.80
N ALA A 65 2.49 19.64 -33.47
CA ALA A 65 1.81 18.43 -32.99
C ALA A 65 2.78 17.24 -32.89
N VAL A 66 3.65 17.04 -33.87
CA VAL A 66 4.66 15.97 -33.85
C VAL A 66 5.65 16.18 -32.70
N THR A 67 6.12 17.41 -32.48
CA THR A 67 7.03 17.72 -31.36
C THR A 67 6.36 17.45 -30.01
N TYR A 68 5.10 17.87 -29.85
CA TYR A 68 4.34 17.63 -28.62
C TYR A 68 4.17 16.13 -28.35
N ILE A 69 3.74 15.35 -29.34
CA ILE A 69 3.61 13.89 -29.23
C ILE A 69 4.96 13.24 -28.89
N GLY A 70 6.06 13.73 -29.48
CA GLY A 70 7.41 13.25 -29.19
C GLY A 70 7.81 13.46 -27.73
N VAL A 71 7.53 14.63 -27.15
CA VAL A 71 7.82 14.93 -25.74
C VAL A 71 6.99 14.04 -24.81
N GLU A 72 5.69 13.90 -25.06
CA GLU A 72 4.81 13.01 -24.30
C GLU A 72 5.26 11.54 -24.37
N LEU A 73 5.67 11.08 -25.55
CA LEU A 73 6.18 9.72 -25.73
C LEU A 73 7.46 9.48 -24.92
N VAL A 74 8.40 10.43 -24.91
CA VAL A 74 9.63 10.31 -24.10
C VAL A 74 9.31 10.22 -22.61
N LEU A 75 8.39 11.04 -22.11
CA LEU A 75 7.98 11.02 -20.70
C LEU A 75 7.25 9.72 -20.34
N PHE A 76 6.38 9.24 -21.22
CA PHE A 76 5.73 7.94 -21.08
C PHE A 76 6.76 6.82 -20.99
N LEU A 77 7.75 6.80 -21.88
CA LEU A 77 8.82 5.80 -21.86
C LEU A 77 9.65 5.87 -20.57
N LEU A 78 9.99 7.07 -20.09
CA LEU A 78 10.71 7.24 -18.82
C LEU A 78 9.90 6.71 -17.63
N ARG A 79 8.58 7.00 -17.58
CA ARG A 79 7.68 6.45 -16.55
C ARG A 79 7.62 4.93 -16.60
N ALA A 80 7.47 4.36 -17.80
CA ALA A 80 7.43 2.92 -18.00
C ALA A 80 8.76 2.24 -17.59
N GLN A 81 9.90 2.88 -17.84
CA GLN A 81 11.21 2.37 -17.40
C GLN A 81 11.33 2.35 -15.88
N VAL A 82 10.88 3.40 -15.19
CA VAL A 82 10.89 3.44 -13.71
C VAL A 82 9.91 2.41 -13.15
N GLU A 83 8.70 2.30 -13.70
CA GLU A 83 7.71 1.31 -13.27
C GLU A 83 8.24 -0.11 -13.40
N LYS A 84 8.93 -0.42 -14.51
CA LYS A 84 9.58 -1.72 -14.70
C LYS A 84 10.65 -2.02 -13.65
N GLN A 85 11.30 -0.99 -13.08
CA GLN A 85 12.28 -1.15 -11.99
C GLN A 85 11.61 -1.30 -10.62
N VAL A 86 10.48 -0.62 -10.39
CA VAL A 86 9.75 -0.67 -9.11
C VAL A 86 8.91 -1.95 -8.96
N SER A 87 8.22 -2.35 -10.03
CA SER A 87 7.32 -3.51 -10.05
C SER A 87 7.89 -4.79 -9.40
N PRO A 88 9.13 -5.24 -9.71
CA PRO A 88 9.69 -6.44 -9.09
C PRO A 88 9.97 -6.30 -7.59
N LEU A 89 10.08 -5.07 -7.07
CA LEU A 89 10.35 -4.80 -5.65
C LEU A 89 9.08 -4.85 -4.79
N TYR A 90 7.89 -4.69 -5.38
CA TYR A 90 6.64 -4.72 -4.60
C TYR A 90 6.36 -6.10 -4.02
N LYS A 91 6.56 -7.18 -4.78
CA LYS A 91 6.31 -8.53 -4.31
C LYS A 91 7.08 -8.86 -3.01
N PRO A 92 8.43 -8.74 -2.96
CA PRO A 92 9.16 -8.99 -1.71
C PRO A 92 8.82 -7.98 -0.63
N LEU A 93 8.49 -6.73 -0.99
CA LEU A 93 8.05 -5.74 0.00
C LEU A 93 6.72 -6.13 0.68
N TYR A 94 5.77 -6.71 -0.06
CA TYR A 94 4.52 -7.25 0.49
C TYR A 94 4.76 -8.46 1.38
N GLU A 95 5.72 -9.33 1.06
CA GLU A 95 6.13 -10.41 1.96
C GLU A 95 6.62 -9.85 3.30
N GLY A 96 7.41 -8.77 3.28
CA GLY A 96 7.82 -8.07 4.49
C GLY A 96 6.65 -7.48 5.30
N TYR A 97 5.62 -6.97 4.64
CA TYR A 97 4.40 -6.48 5.31
C TYR A 97 3.62 -7.61 5.96
N SER A 98 3.47 -8.74 5.29
CA SER A 98 2.82 -9.94 5.86
C SER A 98 3.56 -10.41 7.10
N LEU A 99 4.89 -10.47 7.07
CA LEU A 99 5.68 -10.87 8.24
C LEU A 99 5.53 -9.92 9.43
N ALA A 100 5.33 -8.62 9.18
CA ALA A 100 5.04 -7.66 10.25
C ALA A 100 3.63 -7.86 10.81
N ALA A 101 2.64 -8.21 9.99
CA ALA A 101 1.31 -8.57 10.46
C ALA A 101 1.33 -9.84 11.32
N ASP A 102 2.05 -10.89 10.89
CA ASP A 102 2.20 -12.14 11.64
C ASP A 102 2.88 -11.90 13.00
N GLU A 103 3.87 -10.99 13.06
CA GLU A 103 4.48 -10.57 14.33
C GLU A 103 3.50 -9.83 15.26
N GLY A 104 2.58 -9.05 14.70
CA GLY A 104 1.54 -8.36 15.47
C GLY A 104 0.58 -9.33 16.11
N GLU A 105 0.12 -10.32 15.34
CA GLU A 105 -0.73 -11.41 15.83
C GLU A 105 -0.01 -12.23 16.90
N GLN A 106 1.23 -12.66 16.66
CA GLN A 106 2.01 -13.43 17.62
C GLN A 106 2.26 -12.66 18.92
N ALA A 107 2.62 -11.37 18.84
CA ALA A 107 2.83 -10.54 20.01
C ALA A 107 1.57 -10.44 20.87
N LYS A 108 0.39 -10.47 20.24
CA LYS A 108 -0.89 -10.50 20.95
C LYS A 108 -1.08 -11.83 21.68
N HIS A 109 -0.87 -12.96 21.00
CA HIS A 109 -0.94 -14.29 21.64
C HIS A 109 0.04 -14.44 22.80
N ASP A 110 1.22 -13.84 22.69
CA ASP A 110 2.24 -13.82 23.74
C ASP A 110 1.90 -12.85 24.90
N GLY A 111 0.81 -12.09 24.80
CA GLY A 111 0.35 -11.15 25.81
C GLY A 111 1.20 -9.88 25.92
N LEU A 112 1.99 -9.56 24.90
CA LEU A 112 2.79 -8.33 24.86
C LEU A 112 1.88 -7.11 24.70
N PRO A 113 2.23 -5.95 25.27
CA PRO A 113 1.48 -4.72 25.07
C PRO A 113 1.70 -4.17 23.65
N GLU A 114 0.74 -3.38 23.15
CA GLU A 114 0.83 -2.71 21.84
C GLU A 114 2.08 -1.82 21.70
N SER A 115 2.56 -1.26 22.81
CA SER A 115 3.80 -0.48 22.87
C SER A 115 5.08 -1.30 22.59
N ALA A 116 4.98 -2.63 22.50
CA ALA A 116 6.07 -3.51 22.12
C ALA A 116 6.32 -3.55 20.60
N CYS A 117 5.52 -2.84 19.80
CA CYS A 117 5.72 -2.70 18.37
C CYS A 117 7.17 -2.25 18.06
N PRO A 118 7.94 -3.02 17.28
CA PRO A 118 9.34 -2.70 16.99
C PRO A 118 9.50 -1.62 15.89
N TYR A 119 8.38 -1.11 15.35
CA TYR A 119 8.36 -0.20 14.21
C TYR A 119 7.91 1.21 14.63
N ILE A 120 8.46 2.23 13.96
CA ILE A 120 8.09 3.63 14.19
C ILE A 120 7.01 4.05 13.17
N GLU A 121 5.81 4.38 13.64
CA GLU A 121 4.65 4.69 12.79
C GLU A 121 4.87 5.92 11.89
N ASP A 122 5.46 6.99 12.44
CA ASP A 122 5.72 8.22 11.68
C ASP A 122 6.94 8.11 10.73
N HIS A 123 7.68 7.00 10.77
CA HIS A 123 8.88 6.89 9.97
C HIS A 123 8.54 6.60 8.49
N PRO A 124 9.11 7.34 7.52
CA PRO A 124 8.75 7.27 6.11
C PRO A 124 8.89 5.90 5.44
N VAL A 125 9.63 4.98 6.05
CA VAL A 125 9.94 3.63 5.55
C VAL A 125 9.27 2.55 6.42
N GLN A 126 9.19 2.79 7.73
CA GLN A 126 8.70 1.78 8.68
C GLN A 126 7.21 1.93 8.95
N GLY A 127 6.63 3.11 8.68
CA GLY A 127 5.25 3.41 9.06
C GLY A 127 4.23 2.42 8.49
N LYS A 128 4.47 1.88 7.29
CA LYS A 128 3.59 0.83 6.75
C LYS A 128 3.75 -0.50 7.49
N PHE A 129 4.97 -0.92 7.83
CA PHE A 129 5.20 -2.11 8.68
C PHE A 129 4.57 -1.93 10.08
N ALA A 130 4.67 -0.73 10.66
CA ALA A 130 4.04 -0.40 11.94
C ALA A 130 2.51 -0.55 11.87
N ARG A 131 1.88 -0.07 10.80
CA ARG A 131 0.42 -0.20 10.62
C ARG A 131 -0.01 -1.65 10.47
N GLU A 132 0.65 -2.43 9.63
CA GLU A 132 0.31 -3.85 9.43
C GLU A 132 0.45 -4.64 10.74
N TRP A 133 1.51 -4.36 11.52
CA TRP A 133 1.69 -4.96 12.85
C TRP A 133 0.57 -4.55 13.83
N LEU A 134 0.26 -3.25 13.91
CA LEU A 134 -0.75 -2.72 14.84
C LEU A 134 -2.17 -3.17 14.47
N ASP A 135 -2.51 -3.16 13.19
CA ASP A 135 -3.82 -3.58 12.69
C ASP A 135 -4.04 -5.07 13.00
N SER A 136 -3.03 -5.92 12.75
CA SER A 136 -3.07 -7.34 13.10
C SER A 136 -3.22 -7.55 14.61
N TYR A 137 -2.38 -6.91 15.43
CA TYR A 137 -2.43 -6.99 16.90
C TYR A 137 -3.81 -6.61 17.47
N ARG A 138 -4.44 -5.57 16.90
CA ARG A 138 -5.77 -5.08 17.33
C ARG A 138 -6.90 -5.99 16.85
N GLN A 139 -6.82 -6.57 15.66
CA GLN A 139 -7.84 -7.50 15.14
C GLN A 139 -7.91 -8.78 15.97
N THR A 140 -6.77 -9.36 16.35
CA THR A 140 -6.74 -10.55 17.20
C THR A 140 -7.43 -10.30 18.55
N ARG A 141 -7.33 -9.09 19.11
CA ARG A 141 -8.07 -8.73 20.32
C ARG A 141 -9.59 -8.82 20.14
N ALA A 142 -10.10 -8.36 19.00
CA ALA A 142 -11.53 -8.38 18.72
C ALA A 142 -12.04 -9.83 18.58
N THR A 143 -11.29 -10.69 17.89
CA THR A 143 -11.68 -12.09 17.69
C THR A 143 -11.60 -12.91 18.99
N ASP A 144 -10.55 -12.73 19.81
CA ASP A 144 -10.42 -13.44 21.07
C ASP A 144 -11.54 -13.08 22.07
N GLU A 145 -11.96 -11.81 22.07
CA GLU A 145 -13.03 -11.30 22.93
C GLU A 145 -14.40 -11.83 22.47
N GLU A 146 -14.65 -11.84 21.16
CA GLU A 146 -15.85 -12.45 20.55
C GLU A 146 -15.94 -13.97 20.80
N GLU A 147 -14.83 -14.70 20.66
CA GLU A 147 -14.79 -16.15 20.94
C GLU A 147 -15.05 -16.46 22.41
N ARG A 148 -14.50 -15.65 23.32
CA ARG A 148 -14.74 -15.79 24.76
C ARG A 148 -16.20 -15.53 25.11
N GLU A 149 -16.79 -14.47 24.58
CA GLU A 149 -18.22 -14.18 24.76
C GLU A 149 -19.11 -15.31 24.23
N TYR A 150 -18.77 -15.85 23.05
CA TYR A 150 -19.48 -16.99 22.47
C TYR A 150 -19.40 -18.24 23.36
N GLN A 151 -18.21 -18.58 23.88
CA GLN A 151 -18.02 -19.72 24.79
C GLN A 151 -18.80 -19.54 26.10
N GLU A 152 -18.77 -18.35 26.70
CA GLU A 152 -19.54 -18.05 27.91
C GLU A 152 -21.06 -18.14 27.66
N SER A 153 -21.53 -17.65 26.51
CA SER A 153 -22.94 -17.76 26.10
C SER A 153 -23.37 -19.22 25.93
N MET A 154 -22.56 -20.04 25.24
CA MET A 154 -22.81 -21.47 25.06
C MET A 154 -22.83 -22.24 26.39
N ALA A 155 -21.90 -21.93 27.30
CA ALA A 155 -21.87 -22.54 28.63
C ALA A 155 -23.13 -22.23 29.45
N ARG A 156 -23.62 -20.98 29.40
CA ARG A 156 -24.89 -20.59 30.05
C ARG A 156 -26.09 -21.33 29.45
N LEU A 157 -26.10 -21.50 28.13
CA LEU A 157 -27.19 -22.17 27.42
C LEU A 157 -27.23 -23.67 27.76
N HIS A 158 -26.06 -24.32 27.84
CA HIS A 158 -25.93 -25.70 28.32
C HIS A 158 -26.41 -25.87 29.76
N ALA A 159 -25.98 -25.00 30.68
CA ALA A 159 -26.40 -25.04 32.08
C ALA A 159 -27.94 -24.87 32.23
N ALA A 160 -28.54 -23.97 31.46
CA ALA A 160 -29.99 -23.77 31.46
C ALA A 160 -30.76 -25.01 30.92
N LEU A 161 -30.21 -25.68 29.90
CA LEU A 161 -30.78 -26.91 29.36
C LEU A 161 -30.72 -28.07 30.36
N GLU A 162 -29.60 -28.24 31.06
CA GLU A 162 -29.47 -29.26 32.12
C GLU A 162 -30.45 -29.02 33.25
N GLN A 163 -30.59 -27.77 33.72
CA GLN A 163 -31.52 -27.42 34.79
C GLN A 163 -32.98 -27.68 34.39
N HIS A 164 -33.37 -27.34 33.16
CA HIS A 164 -34.70 -27.62 32.66
C HIS A 164 -34.98 -29.12 32.43
N GLN A 165 -33.95 -29.93 32.11
CA GLN A 165 -34.07 -31.39 32.08
C GLN A 165 -34.25 -31.99 33.48
N LEU A 166 -33.55 -31.47 34.48
CA LEU A 166 -33.72 -31.88 35.88
C LEU A 166 -35.14 -31.56 36.40
N ASP A 167 -35.67 -30.38 36.08
CA ASP A 167 -37.03 -29.98 36.46
C ASP A 167 -38.09 -30.89 35.80
N LYS A 168 -37.93 -31.21 34.51
CA LYS A 168 -38.85 -32.13 33.81
C LYS A 168 -38.69 -33.60 34.23
N GLY A 169 -37.47 -34.03 34.57
CA GLY A 169 -37.19 -35.37 35.08
C GLY A 169 -37.78 -35.62 36.47
N SER A 170 -37.77 -34.60 37.35
CA SER A 170 -38.40 -34.70 38.68
C SER A 170 -39.93 -34.82 38.62
N SER A 171 -40.56 -34.30 37.55
CA SER A 171 -42.01 -34.34 37.33
C SER A 171 -42.54 -35.74 36.95
N ILE A 172 -41.68 -36.65 36.49
CA ILE A 172 -42.06 -38.03 36.13
C ILE A 172 -41.97 -38.99 37.33
N ALA A 173 -41.30 -38.59 38.43
CA ALA A 173 -41.11 -39.44 39.61
C ALA A 173 -42.26 -39.38 40.64
N PHE A 174 -43.28 -38.53 40.44
CA PHE A 174 -44.48 -38.45 41.27
C PHE A 174 -45.74 -38.77 40.45
N LYS A 175 -46.02 -40.05 40.20
CA LYS A 175 -47.36 -40.56 39.87
C LYS A 175 -47.51 -42.01 40.26
#